data_AF-A0A441TXG4-F1
#
_entry.id   AF-A0A441TXG4-F1
#
_cell.length_a   1.000
_cell.length_b   1.000
_cell.length_c   1.000
_cell.angle_alpha   90.00
_cell.angle_beta   90.00
_cell.angle_gamma   90.00
#
_symmetry.space_group_name_H-M   'P 1'
#
loop_
_entity.id
_entity.type
_entity.pdbx_description
1 polymer ?
#
loop_
_entity_poly.entity_id
_entity_poly.type
_entity_poly.pdbx_seq_one_letter_code
_entity_poly.pdbx_strand_id
1 'polypeptide(L)' 'VDAQGWRFEVVDLDGRRIDKLIATRLPGGHREIVR' A
#
# COMPACT_ATOMS: atom_id res chain seq x y z
N VAL A 1 -6.77 0.06 1.78
CA VAL A 1 -6.65 1.52 1.52
C VAL A 1 -5.63 1.70 0.41
N ASP A 2 -5.92 2.54 -0.59
CA ASP A 2 -5.04 2.74 -1.75
C ASP A 2 -4.42 4.14 -1.69
N ALA A 3 -3.09 4.23 -1.81
CA ALA A 3 -2.36 5.49 -1.79
C ALA A 3 -1.01 5.35 -2.49
N GLN A 4 -0.61 6.38 -3.24
CA GLN A 4 0.72 6.47 -3.88
C GLN A 4 1.09 5.23 -4.73
N GLY A 5 0.11 4.61 -5.39
CA GLY A 5 0.33 3.41 -6.21
C GLY A 5 0.48 2.10 -5.43
N TRP A 6 0.14 2.10 -4.15
CA TRP A 6 0.13 0.91 -3.29
C TRP A 6 -1.25 0.66 -2.70
N ARG A 7 -1.58 -0.61 -2.52
CA ARG A 7 -2.69 -1.09 -1.70
C ARG A 7 -2.15 -1.59 -0.38
N PHE A 8 -2.71 -1.07 0.70
CA PHE A 8 -2.42 -1.47 2.07
C PHE A 8 -3.60 -2.25 2.64
N GLU A 9 -3.29 -3.44 3.16
CA GLU A 9 -4.21 -4.32 3.87
C GLU A 9 -3.68 -4.49 5.30
N VAL A 10 -4.46 -4.05 6.28
CA VAL A 10 -4.11 -4.21 7.69
C VAL A 10 -4.36 -5.67 8.08
N VAL A 11 -3.33 -6.34 8.58
CA VAL A 11 -3.44 -7.75 9.01
C VAL A 11 -3.36 -7.91 10.51
N ASP A 12 -2.88 -6.88 11.22
CA ASP A 12 -2.74 -6.91 12.68
C ASP A 12 -2.89 -5.51 13.29
N LEU A 13 -3.50 -5.48 14.47
CA LEU A 13 -3.76 -4.26 15.22
C LEU A 13 -3.36 -4.45 16.68
N ASP A 14 -2.58 -3.51 17.20
CA ASP A 14 -2.22 -3.44 18.60
C ASP A 14 -2.92 -2.25 19.27
N GLY A 15 -4.03 -2.56 19.93
CA GLY A 15 -4.89 -1.59 20.60
C GLY A 15 -5.49 -0.58 19.62
N ARG A 16 -4.88 0.61 19.52
CA ARG A 16 -5.32 1.70 18.62
C ARG A 16 -4.36 1.93 17.45
N ARG A 17 -3.35 1.07 17.28
CA ARG A 17 -2.29 1.23 16.28
C ARG A 17 -2.28 0.04 15.33
N ILE A 18 -1.87 0.31 14.10
CA ILE A 18 -1.57 -0.74 13.14
C ILE A 18 -0.17 -1.25 13.45
N ASP A 19 -0.03 -2.54 13.79
CA ASP A 19 1.27 -3.19 13.97
C ASP A 19 1.80 -3.70 12.63
N LYS A 20 0.93 -4.34 11.84
CA LYS A 20 1.35 -5.06 10.64
C LYS A 20 0.37 -4.89 9.50
N LEU A 21 0.95 -4.71 8.32
CA LEU A 21 0.23 -4.62 7.07
C LEU A 21 0.92 -5.41 5.97
N ILE A 22 0.14 -5.81 4.99
CA ILE A 22 0.63 -6.27 3.69
C ILE A 22 0.49 -5.11 2.71
N ALA A 23 1.58 -4.80 2.02
CA ALA A 23 1.61 -3.78 0.98
C ALA A 23 1.76 -4.45 -0.38
N THR A 24 0.82 -4.20 -1.28
CA THR A 24 0.82 -4.71 -2.65
C THR A 24 0.91 -3.55 -3.63
N ARG A 25 1.83 -3.61 -4.60
CA ARG A 25 1.93 -2.56 -5.63
C ARG A 25 0.73 -2.65 -6.57
N LEU A 26 0.08 -1.53 -6.83
CA LEU A 26 -1.01 -1.48 -7.80
C LEU A 26 -0.43 -1.60 -9.23
N PRO A 27 -1.09 -2.36 -10.13
CA PRO A 27 -0.75 -2.36 -11.55
C PRO A 27 -0.82 -0.93 -12.10
N GLY A 28 0.22 -0.48 -12.80
CA GLY A 28 0.30 0.88 -13.36
C GLY A 28 1.15 1.89 -12.58
N GLY A 29 1.69 1.53 -11.41
CA GLY A 29 2.57 2.41 -10.63
C GLY A 29 4.03 2.46 -11.10
N HIS A 30 4.37 1.90 -12.25
CA HIS A 30 5.73 1.85 -12.77
C HIS A 30 5.93 2.94 -13.82
N ARG A 31 6.50 4.09 -13.39
CA ARG A 31 7.01 5.19 -14.23
C ARG A 31 6.08 5.60 -15.39
N GLU A 32 5.53 6.80 -15.32
CA GLU A 32 5.59 7.64 -16.53
C GLU A 32 7.08 7.71 -16.92
N ILE A 33 7.49 6.82 -17.83
CA ILE A 33 8.66 7.09 -18.64
C ILE A 33 8.19 8.29 -19.46
N VAL A 34 8.60 9.48 -19.01
CA VAL A 34 8.43 10.74 -19.73
C VAL A 34 8.84 10.45 -21.18
N ARG A 35 7.88 10.53 -22.09
CA ARG A 35 8.15 10.56 -23.52
C ARG A 35 8.43 11.99 -23.94
#